data_AF-A0AAU3EYZ4-F1
#
_entry.id   AF-A0AAU3EYZ4-F1
#
_cell.length_a   1.000
_cell.length_b   1.000
_cell.length_c   1.000
_cell.angle_alpha   90.00
_cell.angle_beta   90.00
_cell.angle_gamma   90.00
#
_symmetry.space_group_name_H-M   'P 1'
#
loop_
_entity.id
_entity.type
_entity.pdbx_description
1 polymer ?
#
loop_
_entity_poly.entity_id
_entity_poly.type
_entity_poly.pdbx_seq_one_letter_code
_entity_poly.pdbx_strand_id
1 'polypeptide(L)' 'MNATAEHIRSRLRIRRELPAPRERRELRAAAGLTQQELADAIGVTRAAISQWEAGTRTPRGVLLDRYVDAIRELRDAA' A
#
# COMPACT_ATOMS: atom_id res chain seq x y z
N MET A 1 -0.25 24.06 -18.71
CA MET A 1 0.31 23.04 -17.80
C MET A 1 -0.15 21.67 -18.28
N ASN A 2 0.76 20.73 -18.56
CA ASN A 2 0.42 19.44 -19.17
C ASN A 2 -0.13 18.47 -18.11
N ALA A 3 -1.46 18.30 -18.05
CA ALA A 3 -2.17 17.44 -17.11
C ALA A 3 -1.68 15.98 -17.14
N THR A 4 -1.24 15.47 -18.30
CA THR A 4 -0.68 14.12 -18.45
C THR A 4 0.65 13.97 -17.71
N ALA A 5 1.54 14.96 -17.83
CA ALA A 5 2.84 14.94 -17.16
C ALA A 5 2.70 14.99 -15.63
N GLU A 6 1.71 15.75 -15.13
CA GLU A 6 1.39 15.82 -13.71
C GLU A 6 0.83 14.49 -13.17
N HIS A 7 -0.08 13.86 -13.91
CA HIS A 7 -0.63 12.56 -13.55
C HIS A 7 0.44 11.46 -13.50
N ILE A 8 1.37 11.46 -14.46
CA ILE A 8 2.52 10.54 -14.47
C ILE A 8 3.43 10.80 -13.26
N ARG A 9 3.79 12.06 -12.98
CA ARG A 9 4.62 12.42 -11.81
C ARG A 9 3.99 11.96 -10.50
N SER A 10 2.69 12.21 -10.32
CA SER A 10 1.95 11.79 -9.12
C SER A 10 2.03 10.27 -8.94
N ARG A 11 1.73 9.49 -9.99
CA ARG A 11 1.81 8.02 -9.93
C ARG A 11 3.21 7.48 -9.66
N LEU A 12 4.24 8.13 -10.21
CA LEU A 12 5.63 7.73 -9.95
C LEU A 12 6.04 7.99 -8.50
N ARG A 13 5.58 9.07 -7.88
CA ARG A 13 5.83 9.36 -6.45
C ARG A 13 5.21 8.28 -5.56
N ILE A 14 3.92 8.02 -5.74
CA ILE A 14 3.18 7.01 -4.96
C ILE A 14 3.86 5.64 -5.03
N ARG A 15 4.31 5.23 -6.22
CA ARG A 15 5.05 3.96 -6.39
C ARG A 15 6.40 3.92 -5.68
N ARG A 16 7.12 5.05 -5.62
CA ARG A 16 8.42 5.15 -4.93
C ARG A 16 8.28 5.11 -3.42
N GLU A 17 7.13 5.51 -2.91
CA GLU A 17 6.86 5.55 -1.47
C GLU A 17 6.44 4.19 -0.91
N LEU A 18 5.98 3.28 -1.75
CA LEU A 18 5.61 1.94 -1.34
C LEU A 18 6.87 1.08 -1.08
N PRO A 19 7.16 0.65 0.17
CA PRO A 19 8.34 -0.14 0.49
C PRO A 19 8.38 -1.51 -0.20
N ALA A 20 9.46 -2.25 0.02
CA ALA A 20 9.55 -3.64 -0.42
C ALA A 20 8.41 -4.48 0.21
N PRO A 21 7.87 -5.50 -0.49
CA PRO A 21 6.74 -6.31 0.02
C PRO A 21 6.95 -6.88 1.44
N ARG A 22 8.17 -7.33 1.73
CA ARG A 22 8.56 -7.84 3.07
C ARG A 22 8.40 -6.77 4.16
N GLU A 23 8.86 -5.55 3.91
CA GLU A 23 8.78 -4.45 4.86
C GLU A 23 7.32 -4.03 5.11
N ARG A 24 6.45 -4.07 4.09
CA ARG A 24 5.00 -3.85 4.27
C ARG A 24 4.38 -4.83 5.27
N ARG A 25 4.75 -6.11 5.15
CA ARG A 25 4.31 -7.17 6.07
C ARG A 25 4.82 -6.93 7.49
N GLU A 26 6.07 -6.50 7.62
CA GLU A 26 6.69 -6.20 8.91
C GLU A 26 6.02 -5.01 9.60
N LEU A 27 5.76 -3.92 8.88
CA LEU A 27 5.03 -2.75 9.38
C LEU A 27 3.64 -3.12 9.89
N ARG A 28 2.87 -3.89 9.08
CA ARG A 28 1.56 -4.39 9.52
C ARG A 28 1.66 -5.24 10.79
N ALA A 29 2.64 -6.15 10.83
CA ALA A 29 2.81 -7.05 11.98
C ALA A 29 3.29 -6.33 13.25
N ALA A 30 4.15 -5.31 13.11
CA ALA A 30 4.61 -4.47 14.22
C ALA A 30 3.44 -3.69 14.84
N ALA A 31 2.47 -3.27 14.02
CA ALA A 31 1.23 -2.66 14.49
C ALA A 31 0.21 -3.67 15.09
N GLY A 32 0.56 -4.96 15.19
CA GLY A 32 -0.32 -5.99 15.74
C GLY A 32 -1.52 -6.37 14.86
N LEU A 33 -1.59 -5.86 13.62
CA LEU A 33 -2.72 -6.10 12.73
C LEU A 33 -2.56 -7.42 11.98
N THR A 34 -3.66 -8.14 11.80
CA THR A 34 -3.79 -9.24 10.84
C THR A 34 -3.96 -8.71 9.41
N GLN A 35 -3.75 -9.57 8.42
CA GLN A 35 -4.04 -9.23 7.01
C GLN A 35 -5.53 -8.94 6.76
N GLN A 36 -6.43 -9.53 7.55
CA GLN A 36 -7.87 -9.30 7.42
C GLN A 36 -8.22 -7.90 7.92
N GLU A 37 -7.73 -7.50 9.10
CA GLU A 37 -7.99 -6.17 9.66
C GLU A 37 -7.47 -5.04 8.76
N LEU A 38 -6.27 -5.21 8.18
CA LEU A 38 -5.77 -4.24 7.21
C LEU A 38 -6.63 -4.22 5.94
N ALA A 39 -7.11 -5.39 5.49
CA ALA A 39 -7.97 -5.47 4.31
C ALA A 39 -9.31 -4.76 4.53
N ASP A 40 -9.92 -4.96 5.70
CA ASP A 40 -11.17 -4.34 6.09
C ASP A 40 -11.01 -2.81 6.20
N ALA A 41 -9.91 -2.33 6.78
CA ALA A 41 -9.62 -0.91 6.90
C ALA A 41 -9.55 -0.17 5.55
N ILE A 42 -9.03 -0.82 4.49
CA ILE A 42 -8.86 -0.19 3.17
C ILE A 42 -9.88 -0.67 2.12
N GLY A 43 -10.83 -1.51 2.52
CA GLY A 43 -11.92 -2.02 1.70
C GLY A 43 -11.47 -2.96 0.58
N VAL A 44 -10.61 -3.93 0.89
CA VAL A 44 -10.16 -4.98 -0.04
C VAL A 44 -10.29 -6.37 0.59
N THR A 45 -9.94 -7.42 -0.16
CA THR A 45 -9.93 -8.78 0.39
C THR A 45 -8.61 -9.07 1.10
N ARG A 46 -8.64 -9.94 2.12
CA ARG A 46 -7.42 -10.49 2.74
C ARG A 46 -6.46 -11.10 1.72
N ALA A 47 -7.01 -11.76 0.70
CA ALA A 47 -6.21 -12.34 -0.39
C ALA A 47 -5.44 -11.27 -1.19
N ALA A 48 -6.02 -10.08 -1.38
CA ALA A 48 -5.32 -8.96 -2.02
C ALA A 48 -4.12 -8.51 -1.18
N ILE A 49 -4.31 -8.29 0.12
CA ILE A 49 -3.21 -7.94 1.05
C ILE A 49 -2.11 -8.99 1.01
N SER A 50 -2.47 -10.28 1.09
CA SER A 50 -1.52 -11.39 1.02
C SER A 50 -0.68 -11.36 -0.27
N GLN A 51 -1.31 -11.15 -1.44
CA GLN A 51 -0.60 -11.06 -2.72
C GLN A 51 0.31 -9.82 -2.80
N TRP A 52 -0.08 -8.70 -2.18
CA TRP A 52 0.71 -7.46 -2.19
C TRP A 52 1.92 -7.53 -1.25
N GLU A 53 1.76 -8.16 -0.09
CA GLU A 53 2.84 -8.45 0.86
C GLU A 53 3.79 -9.54 0.36
N ALA A 54 3.29 -10.50 -0.42
CA ALA A 54 4.11 -11.50 -1.10
C ALA A 54 4.81 -10.96 -2.35
N GLY A 55 4.42 -9.77 -2.83
CA GLY A 55 4.96 -9.18 -4.06
C GLY A 55 4.48 -9.87 -5.35
N THR A 56 3.58 -10.85 -5.27
CA THR A 56 3.03 -11.57 -6.44
C THR A 56 2.05 -10.71 -7.22
N ARG A 57 1.48 -9.69 -6.59
CA ARG A 57 0.66 -8.67 -7.24
C ARG A 57 0.97 -7.28 -6.69
N THR A 58 0.85 -6.26 -7.54
CA THR A 58 0.95 -4.86 -7.12
C THR A 58 -0.43 -4.20 -7.20
N PRO A 59 -0.84 -3.43 -6.17
CA PRO A 59 -2.07 -2.64 -6.26
C PRO A 59 -1.98 -1.58 -7.36
N ARG A 60 -3.12 -1.15 -7.89
CA ARG A 60 -3.21 -0.20 -9.00
C ARG A 60 -4.34 0.79 -8.78
N GLY A 61 -4.21 1.98 -9.37
CA GLY A 61 -5.22 3.03 -9.27
C GLY A 61 -5.52 3.38 -7.82
N VAL A 62 -6.80 3.58 -7.51
CA VAL A 62 -7.27 3.96 -6.16
C VAL A 62 -6.82 2.98 -5.08
N LEU A 63 -6.66 1.69 -5.39
CA LEU A 63 -6.18 0.71 -4.41
C LEU A 63 -4.72 0.89 -4.05
N LEU A 64 -3.90 1.39 -5.00
CA LEU A 64 -2.51 1.75 -4.70
C LEU A 64 -2.47 2.93 -3.75
N ASP A 65 -3.31 3.94 -3.99
CA ASP A 65 -3.35 5.15 -3.18
C ASP A 65 -3.75 4.80 -1.73
N ARG A 66 -4.88 4.09 -1.55
CA ARG A 66 -5.33 3.62 -0.22
C ARG A 66 -4.29 2.78 0.51
N TYR A 67 -3.60 1.90 -0.22
CA TYR A 67 -2.60 1.04 0.39
C TYR A 67 -1.33 1.80 0.76
N VAL A 68 -0.90 2.77 -0.05
CA VAL A 68 0.22 3.65 0.30
C VAL A 68 -0.10 4.47 1.54
N ASP A 69 -1.31 5.04 1.63
CA ASP A 69 -1.73 5.80 2.82
C ASP A 69 -1.71 4.91 4.06
N ALA A 70 -2.29 3.69 3.99
CA ALA A 70 -2.24 2.76 5.12
C ALA A 70 -0.80 2.39 5.53
N ILE A 71 0.13 2.23 4.58
CA ILE A 71 1.53 1.94 4.89
C ILE A 71 2.25 3.14 5.50
N ARG A 72 1.89 4.38 5.12
CA ARG A 72 2.42 5.60 5.76
C ARG A 72 1.99 5.68 7.23
N GLU A 73 0.69 5.49 7.50
CA GLU A 73 0.16 5.47 8.88
C GLU A 73 0.85 4.39 9.73
N LEU A 74 1.08 3.19 9.17
CA LEU A 74 1.78 2.12 9.87
C LEU A 74 3.26 2.42 10.15
N ARG A 75 3.92 3.26 9.34
CA ARG A 75 5.30 3.72 9.60
C ARG A 75 5.34 4.76 10.70
N ASP A 76 4.37 5.65 10.73
CA ASP A 76 4.32 6.73 11.72
C ASP A 76 3.91 6.23 13.11
N ALA A 77 3.26 5.06 13.18
CA ALA A 77 2.85 4.41 14.43
C ALA A 77 3.91 3.45 15.04
N ALA A 78 5.03 3.21 14.36
CA ALA A 78 6.11 2.29 14.78
C ALA A 78 7.29 3.06 15.38
#